data_AF-I7KH88-F1
#
_entry.id   AF-I7KH88-F1
#
_cell.length_a   1.000
_cell.length_b   1.000
_cell.length_c   1.000
_cell.angle_alpha   90.00
_cell.angle_beta   90.00
_cell.angle_gamma   90.00
#
_symmetry.space_group_name_H-M   'P 1'
#
loop_
_entity.id
_entity.type
_entity.pdbx_description
1 polymer ?
#
loop_
_entity_poly.entity_id
_entity_poly.type
_entity_poly.pdbx_seq_one_letter_code
_entity_poly.pdbx_strand_id
1 'polypeptide(L)'
;MKNKRIAALIAIAIFTFMTSFNLNSPLWLFVVTSLFYGVRMGLFQSPNNSVIMSSVDQQFLGIAGSVNSLARNFGKVYQPLSFYSSMSFKAGKNITTYPVGQNQLFMSGLHIAFIFALIFAATAE
;
A
#
# COMPACT_ATOMS: atom_id res chain seq x y z
N MET A 1 13.49 3.63 16.98
CA MET A 1 12.02 3.52 17.12
C MET A 1 11.26 4.77 16.67
N LYS A 2 11.70 6.00 17.01
CA LYS A 2 11.03 7.26 16.63
C LYS A 2 10.78 7.42 15.11
N ASN A 3 11.74 7.05 14.26
CA ASN A 3 11.63 7.18 12.81
C ASN A 3 10.60 6.22 12.17
N LYS A 4 10.32 5.08 12.81
CA LYS A 4 9.31 4.11 12.33
C LYS A 4 7.89 4.64 12.51
N ARG A 5 7.61 5.24 13.67
CA ARG A 5 6.31 5.86 13.98
C ARG A 5 6.00 7.03 13.05
N ILE A 6 6.98 7.88 12.78
CA ILE A 6 6.81 9.00 11.82
C ILE A 6 6.48 8.46 10.41
N ALA A 7 7.18 7.43 9.96
CA ALA A 7 6.95 6.84 8.63
C ALA A 7 5.56 6.20 8.48
N ALA A 8 5.01 5.68 9.57
CA ALA A 8 3.71 5.03 9.61
C ALA A 8 2.56 6.05 9.76
N LEU A 9 2.71 7.11 10.57
CA LEU A 9 1.78 8.24 10.59
C LEU A 9 1.65 8.91 9.21
N ILE A 10 2.77 9.13 8.51
CA ILE A 10 2.75 9.65 7.14
C ILE A 10 2.02 8.67 6.20
N ALA A 11 2.16 7.37 6.39
CA ALA A 11 1.42 6.35 5.63
C ALA A 11 -0.08 6.46 5.83
N ILE A 12 -0.49 6.52 7.10
CA ILE A 12 -1.88 6.58 7.53
C ILE A 12 -2.53 7.85 6.95
N ALA A 13 -1.84 9.00 7.05
CA ALA A 13 -2.31 10.26 6.47
C ALA A 13 -2.50 10.17 4.96
N ILE A 14 -1.52 9.63 4.22
CA ILE A 14 -1.60 9.47 2.76
C ILE A 14 -2.75 8.52 2.38
N PHE A 15 -2.86 7.35 3.01
CA PHE A 15 -3.91 6.39 2.66
C PHE A 15 -5.30 6.89 3.04
N THR A 16 -5.45 7.59 4.16
CA THR A 16 -6.71 8.24 4.56
C THR A 16 -7.10 9.33 3.55
N PHE A 17 -6.13 10.10 3.06
CA PHE A 17 -6.42 11.06 2.01
C PHE A 17 -6.85 10.38 0.71
N MET A 18 -6.20 9.28 0.33
CA MET A 18 -6.52 8.55 -0.90
C MET A 18 -7.90 7.86 -0.87
N THR A 19 -8.44 7.50 0.30
CA THR A 19 -9.83 7.00 0.39
C THR A 19 -10.87 8.06 0.03
N SER A 20 -10.52 9.36 0.08
CA SER A 20 -11.43 10.46 -0.26
C SER A 20 -11.52 10.75 -1.76
N PHE A 21 -10.69 10.10 -2.59
CA PHE A 21 -10.70 10.31 -4.04
C PHE A 21 -11.98 9.79 -4.69
N ASN A 22 -12.50 10.54 -5.67
CA ASN A 22 -13.69 10.18 -6.44
C ASN A 22 -13.47 10.48 -7.93
N LEU A 23 -14.45 10.14 -8.79
CA LEU A 23 -14.36 10.36 -10.24
C LEU A 23 -14.19 11.84 -10.63
N ASN A 24 -14.66 12.77 -9.79
CA ASN A 24 -14.55 14.21 -10.03
C ASN A 24 -13.26 14.82 -9.46
N SER A 25 -12.42 14.03 -8.78
CA SER A 25 -11.19 14.55 -8.19
C SER A 25 -10.21 14.95 -9.29
N PRO A 26 -9.58 16.13 -9.19
CA PRO A 26 -8.69 16.61 -10.22
C PRO A 26 -7.39 15.77 -10.25
N LEU A 27 -6.91 15.47 -11.46
CA LEU A 27 -5.76 14.58 -11.67
C LEU A 27 -4.48 15.07 -10.97
N TRP A 28 -4.27 16.39 -10.89
CA TRP A 28 -3.09 16.96 -10.23
C TRP A 28 -2.99 16.56 -8.76
N LEU A 29 -4.13 16.38 -8.08
CA LEU A 29 -4.16 15.99 -6.68
C LEU A 29 -3.69 14.55 -6.49
N PHE A 30 -4.04 13.66 -7.42
CA PHE A 30 -3.51 12.29 -7.45
C PHE A 30 -1.98 12.29 -7.64
N VAL A 31 -1.48 13.08 -8.60
CA VAL A 31 -0.04 13.20 -8.88
C VAL A 31 0.72 13.68 -7.65
N VAL A 32 0.24 14.73 -6.99
CA VAL A 32 0.88 15.27 -5.78
C VAL A 32 0.90 14.23 -4.66
N THR A 33 -0.21 13.54 -4.39
CA THR A 33 -0.26 12.50 -3.35
C THR A 33 0.65 11.32 -3.68
N SER A 34 0.74 10.91 -4.95
CA SER A 34 1.68 9.88 -5.39
C SER A 34 3.14 10.30 -5.23
N LEU A 35 3.46 11.57 -5.45
CA LEU A 35 4.80 12.11 -5.19
C LEU A 35 5.14 12.05 -3.70
N PHE A 36 4.23 12.48 -2.83
CA PHE A 36 4.43 12.36 -1.37
C PHE A 36 4.60 10.91 -0.92
N TYR A 37 3.85 9.97 -1.50
CA TYR A 37 4.05 8.55 -1.26
C TYR A 37 5.45 8.07 -1.70
N GLY A 38 5.92 8.51 -2.86
CA GLY A 38 7.28 8.24 -3.34
C GLY A 38 8.37 8.80 -2.43
N VAL A 39 8.22 10.05 -1.98
CA VAL A 39 9.13 10.69 -1.02
C VAL A 39 9.17 9.93 0.30
N ARG A 40 8.01 9.55 0.85
CA ARG A 40 7.93 8.70 2.04
C ARG A 40 8.70 7.39 1.83
N MET A 41 8.47 6.71 0.71
CA MET A 41 9.18 5.46 0.40
C MET A 41 10.69 5.68 0.34
N GLY A 42 11.17 6.71 -0.34
CA GLY A 42 12.61 7.02 -0.40
C GLY A 42 13.23 7.32 0.96
N LEU A 43 12.60 8.19 1.75
CA LEU A 43 13.14 8.64 3.04
C LEU A 43 13.10 7.55 4.12
N PHE A 44 12.07 6.69 4.12
CA PHE A 44 11.84 5.77 5.23
C PHE A 44 12.03 4.29 4.89
N GLN A 45 11.95 3.87 3.62
CA GLN A 45 12.12 2.45 3.27
C GLN A 45 13.59 2.01 3.33
N SER A 46 14.51 2.83 2.79
CA SER A 46 15.95 2.49 2.76
C SER A 46 16.54 2.36 4.16
N PRO A 47 16.41 3.35 5.07
CA PRO A 47 16.96 3.22 6.42
C PRO A 47 16.29 2.13 7.25
N ASN A 48 15.00 1.88 7.05
CA ASN A 48 14.27 0.87 7.84
C ASN A 48 14.72 -0.56 7.47
N ASN A 49 14.94 -0.84 6.18
CA ASN A 49 15.49 -2.13 5.74
C ASN A 49 16.93 -2.32 6.24
N SER A 50 17.78 -1.31 6.14
CA SER A 50 19.17 -1.38 6.60
C SER A 50 19.26 -1.58 8.11
N VAL A 51 18.45 -0.88 8.91
CA VAL A 51 18.42 -1.03 10.36
C VAL A 51 18.03 -2.45 10.75
N ILE A 52 16.97 -3.00 10.15
CA ILE A 52 16.53 -4.38 10.43
C ILE A 52 17.66 -5.35 10.14
N MET A 53 18.32 -5.24 8.98
CA MET A 53 19.41 -6.15 8.61
C MET A 53 20.66 -5.95 9.47
N SER A 54 20.98 -4.73 9.91
CA SER A 54 22.12 -4.46 10.79
C SER A 54 21.92 -4.92 12.25
N SER A 55 20.67 -5.19 12.66
CA SER A 55 20.33 -5.61 14.01
C SER A 55 20.29 -7.13 14.18
N VAL A 56 20.59 -7.91 13.15
CA VAL A 56 20.63 -9.37 13.20
C VAL A 56 22.07 -9.84 13.03
N ASP A 57 22.47 -10.88 13.76
CA ASP A 57 23.80 -11.47 13.59
C ASP A 57 23.99 -11.95 12.15
N GLN A 58 25.24 -11.86 11.68
CA GLN A 58 25.60 -12.18 10.29
C GLN A 58 25.17 -13.60 9.87
N GLN A 59 25.18 -14.55 10.81
CA GLN A 59 24.73 -15.94 10.63
C GLN A 59 23.23 -16.08 10.32
N PHE A 60 22.39 -15.13 10.74
CA PHE A 60 20.94 -15.15 10.55
C PHE A 60 20.45 -14.17 9.47
N LEU A 61 21.34 -13.41 8.82
CA LEU A 61 20.97 -12.45 7.78
C LEU A 61 20.18 -13.08 6.63
N GLY A 62 20.52 -14.31 6.25
CA GLY A 62 19.78 -15.03 5.20
C GLY A 62 18.33 -15.31 5.59
N ILE A 63 18.07 -15.62 6.86
CA ILE A 63 16.73 -15.86 7.41
C ILE A 63 15.96 -14.53 7.53
N ALA A 64 16.60 -13.49 8.06
CA ALA A 64 15.98 -12.16 8.17
C ALA A 64 15.62 -11.58 6.78
N GLY A 65 16.52 -11.74 5.81
CA GLY A 65 16.32 -11.32 4.43
C GLY A 65 15.18 -12.05 3.72
N SER A 66 15.08 -13.36 3.90
CA SER A 66 14.01 -14.17 3.29
C SER A 66 12.64 -13.84 3.88
N VAL A 67 12.53 -13.68 5.21
CA VAL A 67 11.28 -13.27 5.88
C VAL A 67 10.86 -11.86 5.44
N ASN A 68 11.78 -10.90 5.37
CA ASN A 68 11.48 -9.55 4.90
C ASN A 68 11.00 -9.55 3.43
N SER A 69 11.65 -10.35 2.59
CA SER A 69 11.27 -10.49 1.18
C SER A 69 9.90 -11.15 1.03
N LEU A 70 9.61 -12.18 1.83
CA LEU A 70 8.32 -12.86 1.85
C LEU A 70 7.21 -11.90 2.25
N ALA A 71 7.34 -11.19 3.37
CA ALA A 71 6.35 -10.24 3.84
C ALA A 71 6.08 -9.14 2.79
N ARG A 72 7.15 -8.61 2.16
CA ARG A 72 7.03 -7.59 1.11
C ARG A 72 6.35 -8.13 -0.15
N ASN A 73 6.72 -9.33 -0.60
CA ASN A 73 6.15 -9.93 -1.79
C ASN A 73 4.69 -10.33 -1.56
N PHE A 74 4.35 -10.80 -0.36
CA PHE A 74 2.97 -11.09 0.04
C PHE A 74 2.09 -9.84 -0.09
N GLY A 75 2.51 -8.71 0.48
CA GLY A 75 1.76 -7.45 0.37
C GLY A 75 1.55 -7.01 -1.08
N LYS A 76 2.58 -7.15 -1.93
CA LYS A 76 2.49 -6.81 -3.37
C LYS A 76 1.50 -7.67 -4.15
N VAL A 77 1.33 -8.93 -3.75
CA VAL A 77 0.35 -9.84 -4.37
C VAL A 77 -1.03 -9.61 -3.79
N TYR A 78 -1.14 -9.43 -2.47
CA TYR A 78 -2.41 -9.21 -1.77
C TYR A 78 -3.12 -7.94 -2.22
N GLN A 79 -2.39 -6.85 -2.45
CA GLN A 79 -2.99 -5.56 -2.81
C GLN A 79 -3.82 -5.58 -4.12
N PRO A 80 -3.30 -6.06 -5.27
CA PRO A 80 -4.12 -6.21 -6.48
C PRO A 80 -5.20 -7.29 -6.32
N LEU A 81 -4.97 -8.34 -5.54
CA LEU A 81 -5.99 -9.34 -5.22
C LEU A 81 -7.21 -8.72 -4.53
N SER A 82 -7.01 -7.92 -3.48
CA SER A 82 -8.10 -7.20 -2.80
C SER A 82 -8.83 -6.24 -3.74
N PHE A 83 -8.09 -5.55 -4.62
CA PHE A 83 -8.64 -4.62 -5.61
C PHE A 83 -9.56 -5.32 -6.62
N TYR A 84 -9.06 -6.35 -7.31
CA TYR A 84 -9.84 -7.08 -8.32
C TYR A 84 -10.95 -7.94 -7.71
N SER A 85 -10.73 -8.53 -6.53
CA SER A 85 -11.74 -9.30 -5.82
C SER A 85 -12.92 -8.42 -5.41
N SER A 86 -12.65 -7.21 -4.89
CA SER A 86 -13.69 -6.22 -4.56
C SER A 86 -14.56 -5.87 -5.77
N MET A 87 -13.92 -5.59 -6.92
CA MET A 87 -14.65 -5.30 -8.16
C MET A 87 -15.46 -6.50 -8.64
N SER A 88 -14.88 -7.69 -8.59
CA SER A 88 -15.54 -8.93 -9.04
C SER A 88 -16.77 -9.26 -8.19
N PHE A 89 -16.65 -9.08 -6.88
CA PHE A 89 -17.75 -9.26 -5.94
C PHE A 89 -18.91 -8.30 -6.21
N LYS A 90 -18.63 -7.00 -6.43
CA LYS A 90 -19.67 -6.01 -6.75
C LYS A 90 -20.26 -6.17 -8.15
N ALA A 91 -19.49 -6.69 -9.11
CA ALA A 91 -19.95 -6.90 -10.48
C ALA A 91 -20.75 -8.20 -10.66
N GLY A 92 -20.71 -9.12 -9.68
CA GLY A 92 -21.28 -10.47 -9.81
C GLY A 92 -20.60 -11.34 -10.87
N LYS A 93 -19.43 -10.93 -11.36
CA LYS A 93 -18.64 -11.61 -12.40
C LYS A 93 -17.15 -11.38 -12.17
N ASN A 94 -16.31 -12.28 -12.67
CA ASN A 94 -14.86 -12.13 -12.54
C ASN A 94 -14.37 -10.94 -13.38
N ILE A 95 -13.87 -9.91 -12.71
CA ILE A 95 -13.21 -8.74 -13.31
C ILE A 95 -11.70 -8.92 -13.15
N THR A 96 -11.02 -9.24 -14.25
CA THR A 96 -9.55 -9.35 -14.30
C THR A 96 -8.90 -8.21 -15.07
N THR A 97 -9.70 -7.37 -15.71
CA THR A 97 -9.29 -6.23 -16.55
C THR A 97 -10.02 -4.97 -16.13
N TYR A 98 -9.65 -3.83 -16.70
CA TYR A 98 -10.35 -2.58 -16.44
C TYR A 98 -11.83 -2.68 -16.87
N PRO A 99 -12.79 -2.36 -15.99
CA PRO A 99 -14.21 -2.47 -16.31
C PRO A 99 -14.68 -1.29 -17.19
N VAL A 100 -14.46 -1.42 -18.50
CA VAL A 100 -14.84 -0.40 -19.51
C VAL A 100 -16.33 -0.04 -19.37
N GLY A 101 -16.63 1.25 -19.23
CA GLY A 101 -17.99 1.75 -19.05
C GLY A 101 -18.56 1.65 -17.63
N GLN A 102 -17.82 1.06 -16.68
CA GLN A 102 -18.24 0.89 -15.28
C GLN A 102 -17.22 1.48 -14.31
N ASN A 103 -16.90 2.76 -14.50
CA ASN A 103 -15.87 3.48 -13.71
C ASN A 103 -16.16 3.48 -12.19
N GLN A 104 -17.42 3.32 -11.80
CA GLN A 104 -17.82 3.20 -10.40
C GLN A 104 -17.32 1.91 -9.74
N LEU A 105 -17.24 0.80 -10.48
CA LEU A 105 -16.67 -0.46 -9.96
C LEU A 105 -15.18 -0.27 -9.67
N PHE A 106 -14.45 0.34 -10.60
CA PHE A 106 -13.04 0.67 -10.42
C PHE A 106 -12.81 1.50 -9.15
N MET A 107 -13.61 2.56 -8.95
CA MET A 107 -13.51 3.39 -7.74
C MET A 107 -13.80 2.61 -6.47
N SER A 108 -14.79 1.71 -6.49
CA SER A 108 -15.08 0.87 -5.33
C SER A 108 -13.91 -0.06 -4.97
N GLY A 109 -13.27 -0.67 -5.97
CA GLY A 109 -12.09 -1.49 -5.77
C GLY A 109 -10.93 -0.66 -5.21
N LEU A 110 -10.77 0.57 -5.71
CA LEU A 110 -9.73 1.51 -5.29
C LEU A 110 -9.91 1.89 -3.82
N HIS A 111 -11.13 2.25 -3.40
CA HIS A 111 -11.43 2.57 -2.00
C HIS A 111 -11.17 1.39 -1.07
N ILE A 112 -11.64 0.19 -1.43
CA ILE A 112 -11.40 -1.01 -0.62
C ILE A 112 -9.90 -1.31 -0.51
N ALA A 113 -9.15 -1.19 -1.61
CA ALA A 113 -7.70 -1.40 -1.59
C ALA A 113 -6.97 -0.39 -0.68
N PHE A 114 -7.39 0.88 -0.67
CA PHE A 114 -6.83 1.89 0.23
C PHE A 114 -7.23 1.67 1.69
N ILE A 115 -8.45 1.21 1.97
CA ILE A 115 -8.88 0.83 3.33
C ILE A 115 -8.03 -0.33 3.86
N PHE A 116 -7.80 -1.37 3.05
CA PHE A 116 -6.89 -2.44 3.46
C PHE A 116 -5.49 -1.90 3.73
N ALA A 117 -4.94 -1.06 2.85
CA ALA A 117 -3.63 -0.44 3.06
C ALA A 117 -3.57 0.40 4.35
N LEU A 118 -4.65 1.11 4.67
CA LEU A 118 -4.80 1.88 5.90
C LEU A 118 -4.79 0.96 7.14
N ILE A 119 -5.54 -0.14 7.12
CA ILE A 119 -5.57 -1.12 8.21
C ILE A 119 -4.17 -1.70 8.43
N PHE A 120 -3.50 -2.16 7.37
CA PHE A 120 -2.15 -2.70 7.48
C PHE A 120 -1.15 -1.66 8.01
N ALA A 121 -1.26 -0.41 7.58
CA ALA A 121 -0.41 0.67 8.07
C ALA A 121 -0.64 0.96 9.56
N ALA A 122 -1.89 0.94 10.02
CA ALA A 122 -2.25 1.18 11.42
C ALA A 122 -1.83 0.04 12.35
N THR A 123 -1.93 -1.22 11.90
CA THR A 123 -1.50 -2.40 12.69
C THR A 123 0.02 -2.60 12.73
N ALA A 124 0.75 -1.92 11.85
CA ALA A 124 2.21 -2.03 11.75
C ALA A 124 2.96 -1.03 12.66
N GLU A 125 2.26 -0.10 13.32
CA GLU A 125 2.79 0.74 14.42
C GLU A 125 2.79 0.02 15.76
#